data_AF-A0A227NC31-F1
#
_entry.id   AF-A0A227NC31-F1
#
_cell.length_a   1.000
_cell.length_b   1.000
_cell.length_c   1.000
_cell.angle_alpha   90.00
_cell.angle_beta   90.00
_cell.angle_gamma   90.00
#
_symmetry.space_group_name_H-M   'P 1'
#
loop_
_entity.id
_entity.type
_entity.pdbx_description
1 polymer ?
#
loop_
_entity_poly.entity_id
_entity_poly.type
_entity_poly.pdbx_seq_one_letter_code
_entity_poly.pdbx_strand_id
1 'polypeptide(L)'
;MSVEDRNKIDAISTNKEDVIVLTISDHLEWDDDNLHLLILQDKINSYFDALANGQIYESYPSAVGKKIMIQIVFEFLPSKTGEEFLKKVDGFIKGSGYDFNFYQLP
;
A
#
# COMPACT_ATOMS: atom_id res chain seq x y z
N MET A 1 15.55 3.31 11.24
CA MET A 1 14.16 3.24 11.70
C MET A 1 13.55 2.08 10.94
N SER A 2 13.09 1.07 11.66
CA SER A 2 13.00 -0.31 11.19
C SER A 2 11.70 -0.63 10.44
N VAL A 3 11.82 -1.53 9.47
CA VAL A 3 10.79 -2.20 8.66
C VAL A 3 9.90 -3.17 9.50
N GLU A 4 9.79 -2.95 10.81
CA GLU A 4 9.31 -3.96 11.76
C GLU A 4 7.86 -3.78 12.20
N ASP A 5 7.19 -2.68 11.86
CA ASP A 5 5.76 -2.48 12.18
C ASP A 5 4.90 -3.03 11.01
N ARG A 6 4.98 -4.34 10.76
CA ARG A 6 4.27 -5.05 9.67
C ARG A 6 2.74 -4.88 9.69
N ASN A 7 2.19 -4.46 10.83
CA ASN A 7 0.74 -4.30 11.06
C ASN A 7 0.28 -2.83 11.19
N LYS A 8 1.16 -1.85 10.97
CA LYS A 8 0.76 -0.44 10.99
C LYS A 8 0.72 0.16 9.61
N ILE A 9 -0.33 0.92 9.38
CA ILE A 9 -0.37 1.86 8.28
C ILE A 9 0.68 2.94 8.52
N ASP A 10 1.58 3.12 7.57
CA ASP A 10 2.66 4.10 7.62
C ASP A 10 2.08 5.52 7.61
N ALA A 11 1.15 5.80 6.71
CA ALA A 11 0.40 7.05 6.72
C ALA A 11 -1.02 6.92 6.17
N ILE A 12 -1.95 7.67 6.79
CA ILE A 12 -3.32 7.87 6.32
C ILE A 12 -3.48 9.35 6.02
N SER A 13 -3.91 9.67 4.81
CA SER A 13 -4.21 11.04 4.40
C SER A 13 -5.57 11.10 3.72
N THR A 14 -6.12 12.31 3.58
CA THR A 14 -7.34 12.55 2.79
C THR A 14 -6.97 13.49 1.66
N ASN A 15 -7.25 13.10 0.42
CA ASN A 15 -6.96 13.95 -0.74
C ASN A 15 -8.01 15.07 -0.87
N LYS A 16 -7.82 15.96 -1.87
CA LYS A 16 -8.75 17.08 -2.11
C LYS A 16 -10.15 16.66 -2.57
N GLU A 17 -10.31 15.42 -3.01
CA GLU A 17 -11.57 14.81 -3.46
C GLU A 17 -12.25 14.00 -2.34
N ASP A 18 -11.80 14.17 -1.10
CA ASP A 18 -12.31 13.45 0.08
C ASP A 18 -12.09 11.93 0.03
N VAL A 19 -11.09 11.47 -0.73
CA VAL A 19 -10.65 10.07 -0.79
C VAL A 19 -9.61 9.82 0.28
N ILE A 20 -9.77 8.74 1.04
CA ILE A 20 -8.78 8.27 2.01
C ILE A 20 -7.64 7.60 1.26
N VAL A 21 -6.43 8.10 1.43
CA VAL A 21 -5.22 7.55 0.83
C VAL A 21 -4.40 6.88 1.91
N LEU A 22 -4.23 5.57 1.78
CA LEU A 22 -3.35 4.76 2.61
C LEU A 22 -1.99 4.67 1.92
N THR A 23 -0.98 5.30 2.49
CA THR A 23 0.35 5.37 1.89
C THR A 23 1.25 4.32 2.53
N ILE A 24 1.81 3.44 1.72
CA ILE A 24 2.84 2.46 2.05
C ILE A 24 4.18 3.06 1.63
N SER A 25 5.08 3.27 2.59
CA SER A 25 6.46 3.67 2.29
C SER A 25 7.32 2.41 2.11
N ASP A 26 7.95 2.32 0.94
CA ASP A 26 8.89 1.28 0.58
C ASP A 26 10.28 1.89 0.38
N HIS A 27 11.18 1.55 1.27
CA HIS A 27 12.56 2.05 1.32
C HIS A 27 13.58 0.92 1.09
N LEU A 28 13.13 -0.22 0.56
CA LEU A 28 13.97 -1.37 0.34
C LEU A 28 14.47 -1.37 -1.11
N GLU A 29 15.74 -1.71 -1.27
CA GLU A 29 16.30 -1.94 -2.60
C GLU A 29 15.70 -3.22 -3.18
N TRP A 30 15.41 -3.20 -4.48
CA TRP A 30 14.89 -4.35 -5.19
C TRP A 30 16.01 -5.38 -5.38
N ASP A 31 15.89 -6.53 -4.73
CA ASP A 31 16.83 -7.64 -4.82
C ASP A 31 16.46 -8.66 -5.90
N ASP A 32 17.46 -9.38 -6.42
CA ASP A 32 17.28 -10.48 -7.37
C ASP A 32 16.66 -11.74 -6.73
N ASP A 33 16.74 -11.88 -5.39
CA ASP A 33 16.24 -13.04 -4.63
C ASP A 33 14.74 -12.95 -4.32
N ASN A 34 14.05 -11.88 -4.75
CA ASN A 34 12.63 -11.59 -4.51
C ASN A 34 12.25 -11.50 -3.02
N LEU A 35 13.21 -11.30 -2.13
CA LEU A 35 12.96 -11.19 -0.69
C LEU A 35 12.14 -9.92 -0.39
N HIS A 36 12.50 -8.82 -1.04
CA HIS A 36 11.78 -7.55 -0.99
C HIS A 36 10.33 -7.70 -1.45
N LEU A 37 10.11 -8.41 -2.57
CA LEU A 37 8.76 -8.68 -3.10
C LEU A 37 7.87 -9.39 -2.10
N LEU A 38 8.41 -10.38 -1.37
CA LEU A 38 7.68 -11.08 -0.33
C LEU A 38 7.30 -10.14 0.82
N ILE A 39 8.22 -9.26 1.24
CA ILE A 39 7.98 -8.26 2.29
C ILE A 39 6.89 -7.28 1.86
N LEU A 40 6.97 -6.76 0.64
CA LEU A 40 6.00 -5.82 0.10
C LEU A 40 4.61 -6.46 -0.03
N GLN A 41 4.55 -7.71 -0.50
CA GLN A 41 3.31 -8.47 -0.57
C GLN A 41 2.65 -8.64 0.80
N ASP A 42 3.43 -9.05 1.81
CA ASP A 42 2.94 -9.21 3.19
C ASP A 42 2.39 -7.89 3.74
N LYS A 43 3.07 -6.77 3.44
CA LYS A 43 2.64 -5.43 3.84
C LYS A 43 1.33 -5.01 3.17
N ILE A 44 1.20 -5.21 1.86
CA ILE A 44 -0.05 -4.93 1.12
C ILE A 44 -1.20 -5.79 1.65
N ASN A 45 -0.94 -7.07 1.90
CA ASN A 45 -1.94 -7.99 2.45
C ASN A 45 -2.41 -7.54 3.83
N SER A 46 -1.51 -7.08 4.69
CA SER A 46 -1.85 -6.56 6.02
C SER A 46 -2.74 -5.30 5.94
N TYR A 47 -2.48 -4.41 4.98
CA TYR A 47 -3.35 -3.24 4.73
C TYR A 47 -4.73 -3.66 4.23
N PHE A 48 -4.77 -4.65 3.33
CA PHE A 48 -6.02 -5.17 2.79
C PHE A 48 -6.86 -5.87 3.88
N ASP A 49 -6.21 -6.64 4.75
CA ASP A 49 -6.86 -7.30 5.88
C ASP A 49 -7.41 -6.26 6.88
N ALA A 50 -6.65 -5.22 7.19
CA ALA A 50 -7.11 -4.12 8.04
C ALA A 50 -8.32 -3.37 7.44
N LEU A 51 -8.37 -3.24 6.11
CA LEU A 51 -9.51 -2.67 5.38
C LEU A 51 -10.73 -3.58 5.41
N ALA A 52 -10.54 -4.87 5.11
CA ALA A 52 -11.59 -5.88 5.07
C ALA A 52 -12.22 -6.09 6.45
N ASN A 53 -11.41 -6.09 7.51
CA ASN A 53 -11.84 -6.21 8.90
C ASN A 53 -12.35 -4.89 9.49
N GLY A 54 -12.24 -3.78 8.75
CA GLY A 54 -12.72 -2.47 9.18
C GLY A 54 -11.91 -1.84 10.30
N GLN A 55 -10.73 -2.38 10.63
CA GLN A 55 -9.81 -1.86 11.64
C GLN A 55 -9.39 -0.41 11.35
N ILE A 56 -9.39 -0.03 10.07
CA ILE A 56 -9.14 1.35 9.62
C ILE A 56 -10.19 2.31 10.17
N TYR A 57 -11.45 1.90 10.25
CA TYR A 57 -12.53 2.76 10.72
C TYR A 57 -12.50 2.96 12.24
N GLU A 58 -11.89 2.03 12.98
CA GLU A 58 -11.69 2.20 14.43
C GLU A 58 -10.60 3.24 14.73
N SER A 59 -9.49 3.17 13.99
CA SER A 59 -8.37 4.11 14.14
C SER A 59 -8.61 5.45 13.43
N TYR A 60 -9.40 5.44 12.36
CA TYR A 60 -9.71 6.60 11.54
C TYR A 60 -11.21 6.63 11.16
N PRO A 61 -12.11 7.00 12.09
CA PRO A 61 -13.56 7.00 11.87
C PRO A 61 -14.00 7.87 10.70
N SER A 62 -13.23 8.90 10.38
CA SER A 62 -13.44 9.77 9.22
C SER A 62 -13.36 9.05 7.87
N ALA A 63 -12.83 7.82 7.82
CA ALA A 63 -12.81 7.01 6.60
C ALA A 63 -14.15 6.32 6.28
N VAL A 64 -15.07 6.24 7.25
CA VAL A 64 -16.34 5.51 7.06
C VAL A 64 -17.15 6.15 5.94
N GLY A 65 -17.51 5.34 4.94
CA GLY A 65 -18.31 5.77 3.79
C GLY A 65 -17.54 6.58 2.74
N LYS A 66 -16.22 6.75 2.90
CA LYS A 66 -15.36 7.40 1.91
C LYS A 66 -14.72 6.38 0.96
N LYS A 67 -14.31 6.86 -0.21
CA LYS A 67 -13.49 6.05 -1.11
C LYS A 67 -12.11 5.84 -0.51
N ILE A 68 -11.53 4.67 -0.74
CA ILE A 68 -10.21 4.32 -0.23
C ILE A 68 -9.30 4.02 -1.43
N MET A 69 -8.11 4.62 -1.39
CA MET A 69 -7.03 4.43 -2.33
C MET A 69 -5.80 3.94 -1.57
N ILE A 70 -5.18 2.88 -2.07
CA ILE A 70 -3.89 2.39 -1.58
C ILE A 70 -2.81 2.99 -2.48
N GLN A 71 -1.79 3.56 -1.87
CA GLN A 71 -0.68 4.20 -2.55
C GLN A 71 0.65 3.65 -2.07
N ILE A 72 1.57 3.33 -2.98
CA ILE A 72 2.94 2.91 -2.63
C ILE A 72 3.94 3.98 -3.06
N VAL A 73 4.85 4.32 -2.16
CA VAL A 73 5.90 5.32 -2.37
C VAL A 73 7.24 4.61 -2.29
N PHE A 74 7.95 4.58 -3.40
CA PHE A 74 9.25 3.91 -3.50
C PHE A 74 10.41 4.89 -3.30
N GLU A 75 11.40 4.49 -2.52
CA GLU A 75 12.73 5.13 -2.48
C GLU A 75 13.56 4.70 -3.69
N PHE A 76 13.53 3.40 -4.02
CA PHE A 76 14.29 2.81 -5.13
C PHE A 76 13.39 2.39 -6.29
N LEU A 77 13.87 2.56 -7.53
CA LEU A 77 13.14 2.17 -8.72
C LEU A 77 12.83 0.67 -8.74
N PRO A 78 11.59 0.27 -9.09
CA PRO A 78 11.25 -1.13 -9.25
C PRO A 78 12.07 -1.79 -10.34
N SER A 79 12.52 -3.01 -10.06
CA SER A 79 13.05 -3.92 -11.08
C SER A 79 11.92 -4.37 -12.02
N LYS A 80 12.26 -4.98 -13.16
CA LYS A 80 11.25 -5.54 -14.08
C LYS A 80 10.26 -6.47 -13.39
N THR A 81 10.75 -7.33 -12.50
CA THR A 81 9.91 -8.22 -11.70
C THR A 81 9.00 -7.44 -10.76
N GLY A 82 9.50 -6.35 -10.18
CA GLY A 82 8.72 -5.42 -9.38
C GLY A 82 7.59 -4.76 -10.14
N GLU A 83 7.83 -4.30 -11.36
CA GLU A 83 6.79 -3.73 -12.21
C GLU A 83 5.69 -4.76 -12.54
N GLU A 84 6.06 -6.01 -12.82
CA GLU A 84 5.08 -7.09 -13.04
C GLU A 84 4.27 -7.42 -11.80
N PHE A 85 4.91 -7.40 -10.62
CA PHE A 85 4.24 -7.56 -9.35
C PHE A 85 3.23 -6.42 -9.10
N LEU A 86 3.63 -5.17 -9.31
CA LEU A 86 2.76 -4.01 -9.11
C LEU A 86 1.54 -4.03 -10.03
N LYS A 87 1.68 -4.53 -11.27
CA LYS A 87 0.53 -4.73 -12.16
C LYS A 87 -0.46 -5.77 -11.62
N LYS A 88 0.02 -6.83 -10.98
CA LYS A 88 -0.86 -7.83 -10.35
C LYS A 88 -1.58 -7.25 -9.14
N VAL A 89 -0.87 -6.50 -8.31
CA VAL A 89 -1.42 -5.78 -7.17
C VAL A 89 -2.49 -4.78 -7.61
N ASP A 90 -2.23 -3.99 -8.65
CA ASP A 90 -3.20 -3.05 -9.22
C ASP A 90 -4.51 -3.74 -9.60
N GLY A 91 -4.43 -4.86 -10.32
CA GLY A 91 -5.61 -5.64 -10.70
C GLY A 91 -6.36 -6.22 -9.50
N PHE A 92 -5.65 -6.69 -8.48
CA PHE A 92 -6.25 -7.25 -7.27
C PHE A 92 -6.99 -6.19 -6.44
N ILE A 93 -6.37 -5.02 -6.25
CA ILE A 93 -6.94 -3.92 -5.46
C ILE A 93 -8.16 -3.34 -6.17
N LYS A 94 -8.06 -3.09 -7.48
CA LYS A 94 -9.20 -2.64 -8.30
C LYS A 94 -10.34 -3.65 -8.34
N GLY A 95 -10.02 -4.94 -8.39
CA GLY A 95 -11.01 -6.02 -8.32
C GLY A 95 -11.79 -6.04 -7.00
N SER A 96 -11.20 -5.51 -5.92
CA SER A 96 -11.83 -5.40 -4.61
C SER A 96 -12.61 -4.09 -4.40
N GLY A 97 -12.65 -3.22 -5.41
CA GLY A 97 -13.38 -1.94 -5.36
C GLY A 97 -12.60 -0.77 -4.76
N TYR A 98 -11.27 -0.92 -4.60
CA TYR A 98 -10.38 0.14 -4.13
C TYR A 98 -9.51 0.67 -5.26
N ASP A 99 -9.05 1.92 -5.14
CA ASP A 99 -8.09 2.48 -6.08
C ASP A 99 -6.65 2.14 -5.67
N PHE A 100 -5.77 2.06 -6.66
CA PHE A 100 -4.34 1.81 -6.45
C PHE A 100 -3.49 2.82 -7.21
N ASN A 101 -2.42 3.30 -6.57
CA ASN A 101 -1.43 4.16 -7.19
C ASN A 101 -0.03 3.85 -6.67
N PHE A 102 1.00 4.15 -7.45
CA PHE A 102 2.37 4.08 -6.95
C PHE A 102 3.28 5.07 -7.68
N TYR A 103 4.29 5.58 -6.97
CA TYR A 103 5.28 6.49 -7.54
C TYR A 103 6.60 6.40 -6.77
N GLN A 104 7.69 6.87 -7.39
CA GLN A 104 8.98 7.00 -6.73
C GLN A 104 9.15 8.42 -6.19
N LEU A 105 9.77 8.55 -5.01
CA LEU A 105 10.21 9.86 -4.52
C LEU A 105 11.28 10.44 -5.46
N PRO A 106 11.18 11.74 -5.79
CA PRO A 106 12.15 12.44 -6.63
C PRO A 106 13.48 12.69 -5.94
#